data_AF-A0A0R0BBR4-F1
#
_entry.id   AF-A0A0R0BBR4-F1
#
_cell.length_a   1.000
_cell.length_b   1.000
_cell.length_c   1.000
_cell.angle_alpha   90.00
_cell.angle_beta   90.00
_cell.angle_gamma   90.00
#
_symmetry.space_group_name_H-M   'P 1'
#
loop_
_entity.id
_entity.type
_entity.pdbx_description
1 polymer ?
#
loop_
_entity_poly.entity_id
_entity_poly.type
_entity_poly.pdbx_seq_one_letter_code
_entity_poly.pdbx_strand_id
1 'polypeptide(L)'
;MNLSLAEVKSLEMIDERSDVILDEFSLLSRTQSVAYRRARDVGPFDVINLDLCDGFGVHQPGRENGSYYDSLSSLLALQARYDRPWLLFLTTRVDKDSVNERALEKLVEKYLNNLNDSEQFASKSSELFGILDDQTLREKMAAELGHVQVFLTGLAKWLISLALQGRPPTSVKLKSVMGYQVARKSSCADLVSLAFRFDPAHQGLPDPLGLAGRVEEQISEPVLAVSAIQRVAAMKDVDGILSGDAALLSEVTSDMADLVELARYDRNQFMRWVVGAAPNADDIEVTQVA
;
A
#
# COMPACT_ATOMS: atom_id res chain seq x y z
N MET A 1 -29.61 -10.04 11.85
CA MET A 1 -28.55 -9.37 12.62
C MET A 1 -27.38 -10.34 12.68
N ASN A 2 -26.19 -9.94 12.21
CA ASN A 2 -25.02 -10.82 12.17
C ASN A 2 -24.48 -10.99 13.60
N LEU A 3 -24.67 -12.17 14.21
CA LEU A 3 -24.32 -12.45 15.61
C LEU A 3 -22.84 -12.17 15.87
N SER A 4 -21.96 -12.58 14.96
CA SER A 4 -20.52 -12.37 15.07
C SER A 4 -20.15 -10.88 15.08
N LEU A 5 -20.85 -10.04 14.29
CA LEU A 5 -20.61 -8.60 14.31
C LEU A 5 -21.07 -7.97 15.62
N ALA A 6 -22.19 -8.43 16.19
CA ALA A 6 -22.67 -7.95 17.48
C ALA A 6 -21.71 -8.30 18.62
N GLU A 7 -21.15 -9.51 18.59
CA GLU A 7 -20.12 -9.96 19.56
C GLU A 7 -18.85 -9.11 19.44
N VAL A 8 -18.33 -8.90 18.22
CA VAL A 8 -17.13 -8.04 18.01
C VAL A 8 -17.39 -6.61 18.48
N LYS A 9 -18.55 -6.02 18.15
CA LYS A 9 -18.90 -4.66 18.60
C LYS A 9 -19.12 -4.56 20.12
N SER A 10 -19.28 -5.68 20.83
CA SER A 10 -19.42 -5.71 22.29
C SER A 10 -18.09 -5.81 23.04
N LEU A 11 -16.97 -5.98 22.33
CA LEU A 11 -15.64 -6.02 22.94
C LEU A 11 -15.25 -4.65 23.50
N GLU A 12 -14.60 -4.63 24.67
CA GLU A 12 -14.25 -3.41 25.42
C GLU A 12 -13.47 -2.37 24.59
N MET A 13 -12.62 -2.83 23.68
CA MET A 13 -11.72 -1.99 22.89
C MET A 13 -12.30 -1.54 21.54
N ILE A 14 -13.58 -1.83 21.25
CA ILE A 14 -14.25 -1.45 20.01
C ILE A 14 -15.16 -0.25 20.28
N ASP A 15 -14.89 0.88 19.62
CA ASP A 15 -15.75 2.07 19.70
C ASP A 15 -17.15 1.74 19.16
N GLU A 16 -18.20 2.16 19.84
CA GLU A 16 -19.61 1.90 19.45
C GLU A 16 -19.94 2.42 18.04
N ARG A 17 -19.18 3.41 17.55
CA ARG A 17 -19.31 3.98 16.19
C ARG A 17 -18.58 3.16 15.13
N SER A 18 -17.83 2.13 15.52
CA SER A 18 -17.18 1.20 14.59
C SER A 18 -18.23 0.54 13.72
N ASP A 19 -17.96 0.44 12.42
CA ASP A 19 -18.92 -0.12 11.47
C ASP A 19 -18.25 -1.00 10.43
N VAL A 20 -19.02 -1.96 9.91
CA VAL A 20 -18.59 -2.85 8.83
C VAL A 20 -19.51 -2.61 7.65
N ILE A 21 -18.92 -2.14 6.56
CA ILE A 21 -19.63 -1.88 5.31
C ILE A 21 -19.27 -3.01 4.35
N LEU A 22 -20.27 -3.82 4.00
CA LEU A 22 -20.14 -4.86 2.99
C LEU A 22 -20.24 -4.20 1.60
N ASP A 23 -19.13 -3.64 1.14
CA ASP A 23 -18.99 -3.05 -0.19
C ASP A 23 -17.54 -3.21 -0.67
N GLU A 24 -17.29 -2.95 -1.95
CA GLU A 24 -15.95 -3.08 -2.53
C GLU A 24 -15.23 -1.73 -2.58
N PHE A 25 -13.93 -1.73 -2.24
CA PHE A 25 -13.10 -0.52 -2.32
C PHE A 25 -13.05 0.05 -3.75
N SER A 26 -13.06 -0.81 -4.77
CA SER A 26 -13.11 -0.49 -6.20
C SER A 26 -14.28 0.46 -6.56
N LEU A 27 -15.36 0.43 -5.78
CA LEU A 27 -16.56 1.24 -5.97
C LEU A 27 -16.47 2.62 -5.31
N LEU A 28 -15.40 2.91 -4.57
CA LEU A 28 -15.16 4.23 -3.96
C LEU A 28 -15.07 5.33 -5.02
N SER A 29 -14.64 5.01 -6.24
CA SER A 29 -14.63 5.96 -7.36
C SER A 29 -16.02 6.37 -7.87
N ARG A 30 -17.08 5.64 -7.50
CA ARG A 30 -18.43 5.87 -7.99
C ARG A 30 -19.23 6.66 -6.96
N THR A 31 -19.56 7.92 -7.25
CA THR A 31 -20.20 8.83 -6.28
C THR A 31 -21.56 8.38 -5.74
N GLN A 32 -22.25 7.49 -6.45
CA GLN A 32 -23.53 6.92 -6.05
C GLN A 32 -23.40 5.61 -5.25
N SER A 33 -22.20 5.03 -5.15
CA SER A 33 -21.98 3.78 -4.40
C SER A 33 -22.21 3.99 -2.89
N VAL A 34 -22.36 2.88 -2.17
CA VAL A 34 -22.43 2.92 -0.71
C VAL A 34 -21.06 3.29 -0.15
N ALA A 35 -19.99 2.70 -0.69
CA ALA A 35 -18.59 2.98 -0.35
C ALA A 35 -18.26 4.48 -0.39
N TYR A 36 -18.55 5.16 -1.51
CA TYR A 36 -18.27 6.59 -1.62
C TYR A 36 -19.05 7.43 -0.63
N ARG A 37 -20.37 7.21 -0.54
CA ARG A 37 -21.22 8.00 0.37
C ARG A 37 -20.78 7.82 1.81
N ARG A 38 -20.50 6.59 2.23
CA ARG A 38 -20.03 6.29 3.59
C ARG A 38 -18.65 6.89 3.88
N ALA A 39 -17.68 6.69 2.99
CA ALA A 39 -16.35 7.27 3.16
C ALA A 39 -16.40 8.81 3.22
N ARG A 40 -17.25 9.43 2.40
CA ARG A 40 -17.50 10.88 2.42
C ARG A 40 -18.16 11.34 3.71
N ASP A 41 -19.08 10.56 4.27
CA ASP A 41 -19.84 10.98 5.46
C ASP A 41 -19.05 10.77 6.77
N VAL A 42 -18.19 9.75 6.82
CA VAL A 42 -17.43 9.37 8.04
C VAL A 42 -16.00 9.93 8.04
N GLY A 43 -15.36 10.04 6.87
CA GLY A 43 -14.02 10.59 6.77
C GLY A 43 -13.97 12.10 7.08
N PRO A 44 -12.80 12.74 6.99
CA PRO A 44 -11.51 12.14 6.65
C PRO A 44 -10.96 11.24 7.77
N PHE A 45 -9.99 10.41 7.43
CA PHE A 45 -9.39 9.41 8.31
C PHE A 45 -7.97 9.80 8.70
N ASP A 46 -7.58 9.53 9.96
CA ASP A 46 -6.20 9.68 10.43
C ASP A 46 -5.28 8.57 9.91
N VAL A 47 -5.82 7.36 9.81
CA VAL A 47 -5.11 6.16 9.38
C VAL A 47 -6.01 5.36 8.45
N ILE A 48 -5.46 4.94 7.32
CA ILE A 48 -6.13 4.10 6.34
C ILE A 48 -5.24 2.88 6.11
N ASN A 49 -5.81 1.69 6.25
CA ASN A 49 -5.14 0.44 5.89
C ASN A 49 -5.87 -0.21 4.70
N LEU A 50 -5.15 -0.40 3.59
CA LEU A 50 -5.65 -1.04 2.38
C LEU A 50 -4.89 -2.34 2.14
N ASP A 51 -5.56 -3.46 2.29
CA ASP A 51 -5.01 -4.78 2.00
C ASP A 51 -5.53 -5.27 0.64
N LEU A 52 -4.76 -4.98 -0.41
CA LEU A 52 -5.06 -5.32 -1.80
C LEU A 52 -4.18 -6.49 -2.25
N CYS A 53 -4.37 -7.63 -1.57
CA CYS A 53 -3.55 -8.83 -1.71
C CYS A 53 -3.71 -9.56 -3.07
N ASP A 54 -4.64 -9.14 -3.91
CA ASP A 54 -4.76 -9.55 -5.31
C ASP A 54 -3.85 -8.74 -6.26
N GLY A 55 -3.30 -7.63 -5.78
CA GLY A 55 -2.38 -6.76 -6.50
C GLY A 55 -3.00 -5.41 -6.85
N PHE A 56 -2.43 -4.32 -6.35
CA PHE A 56 -2.79 -2.95 -6.72
C PHE A 56 -2.73 -2.74 -8.24
N GLY A 57 -1.74 -3.38 -8.87
CA GLY A 57 -1.48 -3.33 -10.31
C GLY A 57 -2.41 -4.19 -11.16
N VAL A 58 -3.38 -4.92 -10.60
CA VAL A 58 -4.12 -5.97 -11.31
C VAL A 58 -5.03 -5.44 -12.43
N HIS A 59 -5.59 -4.24 -12.23
CA HIS A 59 -6.57 -3.65 -13.14
C HIS A 59 -5.91 -3.00 -14.36
N GLN A 60 -6.63 -3.00 -15.49
CA GLN A 60 -6.20 -2.28 -16.69
C GLN A 60 -6.55 -0.78 -16.60
N PRO A 61 -5.57 0.14 -16.75
CA PRO A 61 -5.84 1.57 -16.65
C PRO A 61 -6.81 2.09 -17.72
N GLY A 62 -7.75 2.95 -17.31
CA GLY A 62 -8.59 3.75 -18.22
C GLY A 62 -9.72 3.01 -18.95
N ARG A 63 -10.00 1.75 -18.60
CA ARG A 63 -11.10 0.96 -19.20
C ARG A 63 -12.22 0.61 -18.23
N GLU A 64 -11.89 0.39 -16.96
CA GLU A 64 -12.83 -0.10 -15.97
C GLU A 64 -13.41 1.07 -15.17
N ASN A 65 -14.73 1.15 -15.07
CA ASN A 65 -15.35 2.04 -14.09
C ASN A 65 -15.17 1.42 -12.72
N GLY A 66 -14.17 1.85 -11.94
CA GLY A 66 -13.93 1.31 -10.61
C GLY A 66 -12.69 0.43 -10.53
N SER A 67 -11.54 0.97 -10.92
CA SER A 67 -10.25 0.36 -10.62
C SER A 67 -9.73 0.78 -9.23
N TYR A 68 -8.69 0.10 -8.76
CA TYR A 68 -7.94 0.55 -7.58
C TYR A 68 -7.30 1.92 -7.77
N TYR A 69 -6.90 2.27 -8.99
CA TYR A 69 -6.32 3.58 -9.30
C TYR A 69 -7.36 4.70 -9.13
N ASP A 70 -8.57 4.50 -9.68
CA ASP A 70 -9.66 5.47 -9.58
C ASP A 70 -10.14 5.63 -8.13
N SER A 71 -10.19 4.51 -7.42
CA SER A 71 -10.63 4.47 -6.02
C SER A 71 -9.64 5.15 -5.10
N LEU A 72 -8.34 4.92 -5.30
CA LEU A 72 -7.30 5.62 -4.55
C LEU A 72 -7.25 7.12 -4.88
N SER A 73 -7.40 7.50 -6.15
CA SER A 73 -7.56 8.91 -6.53
C SER A 73 -8.77 9.56 -5.84
N SER A 74 -9.90 8.87 -5.81
CA SER A 74 -11.12 9.33 -5.15
C SER A 74 -10.97 9.40 -3.63
N LEU A 75 -10.24 8.46 -3.03
CA LEU A 75 -9.88 8.48 -1.61
C LEU A 75 -9.02 9.70 -1.28
N LEU A 76 -7.99 9.98 -2.09
CA LEU A 76 -7.16 11.17 -1.90
C LEU A 76 -7.97 12.46 -2.04
N ALA A 77 -8.94 12.51 -2.96
CA ALA A 77 -9.85 13.64 -3.08
C ALA A 77 -10.75 13.81 -1.84
N LEU A 78 -11.23 12.71 -1.24
CA LEU A 78 -11.98 12.76 0.02
C LEU A 78 -11.09 13.20 1.20
N GLN A 79 -9.83 12.76 1.23
CA GLN A 79 -8.84 13.15 2.24
C GLN A 79 -8.35 14.59 2.08
N ALA A 80 -8.45 15.21 0.90
CA ALA A 80 -7.94 16.56 0.62
C ALA A 80 -8.57 17.65 1.51
N ARG A 81 -9.74 17.39 2.11
CA ARG A 81 -10.36 18.29 3.10
C ARG A 81 -9.72 18.23 4.50
N TYR A 82 -8.77 17.32 4.71
CA TYR A 82 -8.08 17.15 5.99
C TYR A 82 -6.83 18.01 6.03
N ASP A 83 -6.69 18.80 7.10
CA ASP A 83 -5.59 19.75 7.30
C ASP A 83 -4.46 19.19 8.19
N ARG A 84 -4.58 17.93 8.62
CA ARG A 84 -3.59 17.28 9.49
C ARG A 84 -2.87 16.14 8.79
N PRO A 85 -1.65 15.79 9.24
CA PRO A 85 -0.97 14.61 8.76
C PRO A 85 -1.78 13.33 8.98
N TRP A 86 -1.75 12.42 8.01
CA TRP A 86 -2.44 11.14 8.06
C TRP A 86 -1.61 10.03 7.40
N LEU A 87 -1.98 8.78 7.65
CA LEU A 87 -1.24 7.59 7.22
C LEU A 87 -2.04 6.73 6.24
N LEU A 88 -1.35 6.22 5.23
CA LEU A 88 -1.85 5.16 4.37
C LEU A 88 -0.90 3.95 4.48
N PHE A 89 -1.45 2.84 4.92
CA PHE A 89 -0.82 1.53 4.80
C PHE A 89 -1.41 0.82 3.57
N LEU A 90 -0.55 0.32 2.69
CA LEU A 90 -0.95 -0.39 1.48
C LEU A 90 -0.19 -1.71 1.43
N THR A 91 -0.90 -2.82 1.52
CA THR A 91 -0.37 -4.16 1.27
C THR A 91 -0.80 -4.60 -0.12
N THR A 92 0.15 -5.03 -0.96
CA THR A 92 -0.13 -5.37 -2.36
C THR A 92 0.80 -6.44 -2.90
N ARG A 93 0.28 -7.29 -3.79
CA ARG A 93 1.12 -8.14 -4.65
C ARG A 93 1.85 -7.31 -5.70
N VAL A 94 3.07 -7.71 -6.03
CA VAL A 94 3.99 -6.98 -6.91
C VAL A 94 4.78 -7.88 -7.86
N ASP A 95 4.48 -9.18 -7.90
CA ASP A 95 5.06 -10.08 -8.90
C ASP A 95 4.51 -9.79 -10.30
N LYS A 96 5.24 -10.25 -11.31
CA LYS A 96 4.93 -10.00 -12.73
C LYS A 96 3.53 -10.46 -13.13
N ASP A 97 3.02 -11.54 -12.54
CA ASP A 97 1.71 -12.09 -12.88
C ASP A 97 0.56 -11.32 -12.21
N SER A 98 0.84 -10.61 -11.11
CA SER A 98 -0.11 -9.77 -10.38
C SER A 98 -0.25 -8.34 -10.90
N VAL A 99 0.58 -7.94 -11.88
CA VAL A 99 0.61 -6.56 -12.41
C VAL A 99 0.22 -6.54 -13.88
N ASN A 100 -0.82 -5.77 -14.20
CA ASN A 100 -1.23 -5.51 -15.57
C ASN A 100 -0.11 -4.79 -16.34
N GLU A 101 0.22 -5.30 -17.53
CA GLU A 101 1.31 -4.77 -18.37
C GLU A 101 1.13 -3.27 -18.67
N ARG A 102 -0.09 -2.81 -18.96
CA ARG A 102 -0.35 -1.38 -19.24
C ARG A 102 -0.24 -0.49 -18.00
N ALA A 103 -0.56 -1.02 -16.83
CA ALA A 103 -0.33 -0.31 -15.59
C ALA A 103 1.16 -0.16 -15.33
N LEU A 104 1.93 -1.24 -15.52
CA LEU A 104 3.37 -1.23 -15.41
C LEU A 104 4.02 -0.24 -16.38
N GLU A 105 3.60 -0.23 -17.65
CA GLU A 105 4.08 0.72 -18.67
C GLU A 105 3.94 2.17 -18.20
N LYS A 106 2.77 2.56 -17.67
CA LYS A 106 2.56 3.93 -17.13
C LYS A 106 3.46 4.26 -15.95
N LEU A 107 3.72 3.29 -15.07
CA LEU A 107 4.61 3.47 -13.94
C LEU A 107 6.08 3.55 -14.38
N VAL A 108 6.47 2.79 -15.41
CA VAL A 108 7.79 2.87 -16.05
C VAL A 108 7.97 4.22 -16.74
N GLU A 109 7.00 4.69 -17.53
CA GLU A 109 7.03 6.03 -18.13
C GLU A 109 7.22 7.10 -17.06
N LYS A 110 6.50 6.99 -15.93
CA LYS A 110 6.65 7.92 -14.81
C LYS A 110 8.06 7.86 -14.21
N TYR A 111 8.65 6.67 -14.09
CA TYR A 111 10.03 6.50 -13.63
C TYR A 111 11.02 7.19 -14.59
N LEU A 112 10.90 6.93 -15.90
CA LEU A 112 11.77 7.48 -16.94
C LEU A 112 11.70 9.00 -17.02
N ASN A 113 10.51 9.58 -16.97
CA ASN A 113 10.34 11.04 -16.95
C ASN A 113 11.15 11.65 -15.82
N ASN A 114 11.16 11.02 -14.65
CA ASN A 114 11.92 11.52 -13.52
C ASN A 114 13.44 11.30 -13.60
N LEU A 115 13.92 10.30 -14.36
CA LEU A 115 15.34 10.23 -14.70
C LEU A 115 15.74 11.44 -15.56
N ASN A 116 14.90 11.82 -16.51
CA ASN A 116 15.16 12.94 -17.42
C ASN A 116 15.01 14.31 -16.74
N ASP A 117 14.02 14.45 -15.86
CA ASP A 117 13.64 15.73 -15.25
C ASP A 117 14.47 16.08 -14.00
N SER A 118 15.18 15.11 -13.41
CA SER A 118 15.90 15.31 -12.14
C SER A 118 17.22 14.55 -12.08
N GLU A 119 18.32 15.31 -12.13
CA GLU A 119 19.68 14.78 -11.95
C GLU A 119 19.85 14.10 -10.57
N GLN A 120 19.21 14.63 -9.53
CA GLN A 120 19.26 14.02 -8.19
C GLN A 120 18.60 12.65 -8.16
N PHE A 121 17.46 12.50 -8.84
CA PHE A 121 16.78 11.21 -8.94
C PHE A 121 17.57 10.24 -9.82
N ALA A 122 18.10 10.69 -10.97
CA ALA A 122 18.94 9.88 -11.85
C ALA A 122 20.20 9.37 -11.13
N SER A 123 20.91 10.24 -10.42
CA SER A 123 22.07 9.88 -9.62
C SER A 123 21.73 8.83 -8.57
N LYS A 124 20.65 9.01 -7.82
CA LYS A 124 20.24 8.06 -6.78
C LYS A 124 19.73 6.73 -7.35
N SER A 125 19.04 6.77 -8.49
CA SER A 125 18.59 5.59 -9.24
C SER A 125 19.77 4.76 -9.73
N SER A 126 20.80 5.41 -10.27
CA SER A 126 22.04 4.76 -10.68
C SER A 126 22.76 4.12 -9.49
N GLU A 127 22.92 4.87 -8.39
CA GLU A 127 23.59 4.38 -7.18
C GLU A 127 22.90 3.15 -6.57
N LEU A 128 21.57 3.19 -6.41
CA LEU A 128 20.85 2.16 -5.68
C LEU A 128 20.46 0.97 -6.56
N PHE A 129 20.05 1.21 -7.80
CA PHE A 129 19.49 0.19 -8.67
C PHE A 129 20.33 -0.11 -9.90
N GLY A 130 21.30 0.73 -10.24
CA GLY A 130 22.06 0.64 -11.49
C GLY A 130 21.27 1.10 -12.71
N ILE A 131 20.22 1.92 -12.52
CA ILE A 131 19.36 2.40 -13.61
C ILE A 131 19.71 3.86 -13.93
N LEU A 132 20.16 4.11 -15.15
CA LEU A 132 20.58 5.41 -15.69
C LEU A 132 19.64 5.94 -16.78
N ASP A 133 19.03 5.03 -17.54
CA ASP A 133 18.25 5.32 -18.75
C ASP A 133 17.23 4.19 -19.02
N ASP A 134 16.50 4.29 -20.14
CA ASP A 134 15.50 3.29 -20.55
C ASP A 134 16.11 1.90 -20.79
N GLN A 135 17.31 1.83 -21.35
CA GLN A 135 17.96 0.55 -21.62
C GLN A 135 18.28 -0.18 -20.32
N THR A 136 19.01 0.47 -19.41
CA THR A 136 19.40 -0.10 -18.12
C THR A 136 18.19 -0.38 -17.23
N LEU A 137 17.11 0.41 -17.34
CA LEU A 137 15.83 0.12 -16.70
C LEU A 137 15.23 -1.20 -17.18
N ARG A 138 15.14 -1.42 -18.50
CA ARG A 138 14.58 -2.65 -19.08
C ARG A 138 15.42 -3.87 -18.73
N GLU A 139 16.74 -3.74 -18.77
CA GLU A 139 17.68 -4.78 -18.33
C GLU A 139 17.46 -5.15 -16.86
N LYS A 140 17.30 -4.15 -15.99
CA LYS A 140 17.02 -4.37 -14.57
C LYS A 140 15.69 -5.09 -14.35
N MET A 141 14.63 -4.68 -15.06
CA MET A 141 13.28 -5.27 -14.95
C MET A 141 13.19 -6.72 -15.46
N ALA A 142 14.18 -7.21 -16.20
CA ALA A 142 14.24 -8.61 -16.57
C ALA A 142 14.29 -9.52 -15.32
N ALA A 143 14.98 -9.09 -14.28
CA ALA A 143 15.01 -9.75 -12.97
C ALA A 143 13.76 -9.45 -12.13
N GLU A 144 13.29 -10.41 -11.32
CA GLU A 144 12.11 -10.25 -10.46
C GLU A 144 12.28 -9.09 -9.46
N LEU A 145 13.42 -9.03 -8.77
CA LEU A 145 13.70 -7.94 -7.83
C LEU A 145 13.71 -6.57 -8.53
N GLY A 146 14.25 -6.50 -9.75
CA GLY A 146 14.25 -5.26 -10.53
C GLY A 146 12.85 -4.81 -10.93
N HIS A 147 11.99 -5.75 -11.32
CA HIS A 147 10.57 -5.48 -11.56
C HIS A 147 9.89 -4.90 -10.31
N VAL A 148 10.06 -5.54 -9.15
CA VAL A 148 9.50 -5.07 -7.87
C VAL A 148 9.99 -3.66 -7.52
N GLN A 149 11.30 -3.42 -7.62
CA GLN A 149 11.90 -2.12 -7.32
C GLN A 149 11.36 -1.00 -8.21
N VAL A 150 11.23 -1.24 -9.52
CA VAL A 150 10.71 -0.27 -10.47
C VAL A 150 9.21 -0.03 -10.25
N PHE A 151 8.42 -1.10 -10.07
CA PHE A 151 6.99 -1.01 -9.80
C PHE A 151 6.71 -0.17 -8.54
N LEU A 152 7.33 -0.52 -7.41
CA LEU A 152 7.13 0.18 -6.13
C LEU A 152 7.58 1.65 -6.19
N THR A 153 8.70 1.92 -6.85
CA THR A 153 9.19 3.29 -7.02
C THR A 153 8.24 4.11 -7.91
N GLY A 154 7.78 3.53 -9.03
CA GLY A 154 6.79 4.14 -9.91
C GLY A 154 5.47 4.43 -9.18
N LEU A 155 4.98 3.47 -8.39
CA LEU A 155 3.77 3.61 -7.58
C LEU A 155 3.89 4.77 -6.58
N ALA A 156 4.98 4.82 -5.81
CA ALA A 156 5.21 5.89 -4.86
C ALA A 156 5.25 7.27 -5.55
N LYS A 157 5.89 7.36 -6.72
CA LYS A 157 5.97 8.60 -7.50
C LYS A 157 4.62 9.03 -8.09
N TRP A 158 3.81 8.07 -8.52
CA TRP A 158 2.45 8.36 -8.95
C TRP A 158 1.61 8.92 -7.80
N LEU A 159 1.69 8.33 -6.60
CA LEU A 159 1.01 8.88 -5.41
C LEU A 159 1.50 10.28 -5.01
N ILE A 160 2.82 10.50 -5.03
CA ILE A 160 3.40 11.83 -4.81
C ILE A 160 2.82 12.82 -5.82
N SER A 161 2.75 12.45 -7.11
CA SER A 161 2.23 13.33 -8.16
C SER A 161 0.75 13.66 -7.97
N LEU A 162 -0.08 12.68 -7.59
CA LEU A 162 -1.49 12.92 -7.30
C LEU A 162 -1.67 13.87 -6.12
N ALA A 163 -0.96 13.64 -5.02
CA ALA A 163 -1.09 14.43 -3.80
C ALA A 163 -0.59 15.87 -3.97
N LEU A 164 0.46 16.10 -4.76
CA LEU A 164 0.96 17.45 -5.06
C LEU A 164 0.00 18.25 -5.95
N GLN A 165 -0.80 17.58 -6.78
CA GLN A 165 -1.86 18.23 -7.57
C GLN A 165 -3.13 18.50 -6.76
N GLY A 166 -3.23 17.95 -5.54
CA GLY A 166 -4.32 18.19 -4.61
C GLY A 166 -4.42 19.65 -4.15
N ARG A 167 -5.54 20.00 -3.53
CA ARG A 167 -5.76 21.31 -2.91
C ARG A 167 -6.22 21.11 -1.46
N PRO A 168 -5.37 21.40 -0.44
CA PRO A 168 -3.99 21.90 -0.60
C PRO A 168 -3.04 20.85 -1.17
N PRO A 169 -1.92 21.27 -1.80
CA PRO A 169 -0.85 20.35 -2.16
C PRO A 169 -0.38 19.58 -0.92
N THR A 170 -0.18 18.28 -1.06
CA THR A 170 0.15 17.41 0.08
C THR A 170 1.47 16.69 -0.18
N SER A 171 2.41 16.81 0.76
CA SER A 171 3.68 16.08 0.73
C SER A 171 3.43 14.62 1.05
N VAL A 172 4.00 13.70 0.27
CA VAL A 172 3.91 12.25 0.52
C VAL A 172 5.28 11.67 0.79
N LYS A 173 5.45 11.02 1.93
CA LYS A 173 6.69 10.37 2.35
C LYS A 173 6.46 8.89 2.53
N LEU A 174 7.13 8.06 1.74
CA LEU A 174 7.25 6.64 2.01
C LEU A 174 8.13 6.45 3.25
N LYS A 175 7.57 5.87 4.32
CA LYS A 175 8.23 5.73 5.63
C LYS A 175 8.87 4.37 5.81
N SER A 176 8.22 3.31 5.35
CA SER A 176 8.70 1.93 5.43
C SER A 176 8.21 1.12 4.23
N VAL A 177 9.00 0.12 3.86
CA VAL A 177 8.67 -0.92 2.89
C VAL A 177 9.09 -2.24 3.51
N MET A 178 8.16 -3.18 3.59
CA MET A 178 8.41 -4.53 4.09
C MET A 178 7.86 -5.51 3.06
N GLY A 179 8.62 -6.55 2.74
CA GLY A 179 8.23 -7.56 1.77
C GLY A 179 8.43 -8.96 2.33
N TYR A 180 7.55 -9.87 1.91
CA TYR A 180 7.66 -11.31 2.15
C TYR A 180 7.19 -12.08 0.92
N GLN A 181 7.53 -13.36 0.90
CA GLN A 181 7.29 -14.30 -0.19
C GLN A 181 6.03 -15.11 0.09
N VAL A 182 5.04 -15.02 -0.80
CA VAL A 182 3.83 -15.83 -0.73
C VAL A 182 3.71 -16.80 -1.90
N ALA A 183 4.22 -16.47 -3.08
CA ALA A 183 4.30 -17.43 -4.18
C ALA A 183 5.49 -18.37 -3.98
N ARG A 184 5.20 -19.68 -3.99
CA ARG A 184 6.19 -20.75 -3.78
C ARG A 184 7.39 -20.72 -4.73
N LYS A 185 7.29 -20.02 -5.86
CA LYS A 185 8.33 -19.94 -6.90
C LYS A 185 9.00 -18.57 -6.98
N SER A 186 8.62 -17.62 -6.13
CA SER A 186 9.23 -16.29 -6.16
C SER A 186 10.66 -16.37 -5.63
N SER A 187 11.57 -15.65 -6.28
CA SER A 187 12.96 -15.51 -5.83
C SER A 187 13.17 -14.27 -4.94
N CYS A 188 12.16 -13.42 -4.82
CA CYS A 188 12.16 -12.23 -3.97
C CYS A 188 10.77 -11.98 -3.36
N ALA A 189 10.66 -11.00 -2.46
CA ALA A 189 9.37 -10.58 -1.93
C ALA A 189 8.38 -10.23 -3.06
N ASP A 190 7.16 -10.77 -2.98
CA ASP A 190 6.08 -10.61 -3.95
C ASP A 190 4.79 -10.08 -3.33
N LEU A 191 4.68 -10.06 -2.00
CA LEU A 191 3.68 -9.32 -1.23
C LEU A 191 4.40 -8.26 -0.39
N VAL A 192 4.03 -7.00 -0.59
CA VAL A 192 4.74 -5.85 -0.03
C VAL A 192 3.76 -4.95 0.70
N SER A 193 4.12 -4.58 1.93
CA SER A 193 3.44 -3.56 2.73
C SER A 193 4.22 -2.24 2.71
N LEU A 194 3.52 -1.17 2.35
CA LEU A 194 4.03 0.19 2.19
C LEU A 194 3.38 1.09 3.22
N ALA A 195 4.17 1.91 3.91
CA ALA A 195 3.67 2.90 4.85
C ALA A 195 3.92 4.32 4.32
N PHE A 196 2.88 5.01 3.91
CA PHE A 196 2.96 6.40 3.45
C PHE A 196 2.44 7.35 4.53
N ARG A 197 3.13 8.49 4.68
CA ARG A 197 2.67 9.63 5.45
C ARG A 197 2.36 10.79 4.52
N PHE A 198 1.17 11.33 4.66
CA PHE A 198 0.70 12.51 3.94
C PHE A 198 0.76 13.70 4.90
N ASP A 199 1.39 14.78 4.48
CA ASP A 199 1.53 16.04 5.23
C ASP A 199 0.92 17.18 4.39
N PRO A 200 -0.36 17.57 4.62
CA PRO A 200 -1.01 18.65 3.89
C PRO A 200 -0.29 19.99 4.08
N ALA A 201 -0.04 20.72 2.99
CA ALA A 201 0.60 22.02 3.07
C ALA A 201 -0.38 23.07 3.62
N HIS A 202 0.10 23.90 4.54
CA HIS A 202 -0.61 25.09 4.98
C HIS A 202 -0.21 26.26 4.08
N GLN A 203 -0.66 26.22 2.81
CA GLN A 203 -0.41 27.33 1.90
C GLN A 203 -1.32 28.51 2.23
N GLY A 204 -0.77 29.71 2.16
CA GLY A 204 -1.56 30.93 2.24
C GLY A 204 -2.49 31.05 1.03
N LEU A 205 -3.45 31.98 1.10
CA LEU A 205 -4.15 32.37 -0.11
C LEU A 205 -3.17 33.07 -1.06
N PRO A 206 -3.17 32.74 -2.37
CA PRO A 206 -2.35 33.46 -3.32
C PRO A 206 -2.77 34.93 -3.31
N ASP A 207 -1.79 35.83 -3.16
CA ASP A 207 -2.03 37.26 -3.25
C ASP A 207 -1.73 37.75 -4.67
N PRO A 208 -2.76 37.94 -5.52
CA PRO A 208 -2.56 38.34 -6.90
C PRO A 208 -1.97 39.75 -7.05
N LEU A 209 -2.03 40.56 -5.99
CA LEU A 209 -1.51 41.93 -5.98
C LEU A 209 -0.14 42.03 -5.32
N GLY A 210 0.35 40.97 -4.67
CA GLY A 210 1.64 40.95 -3.99
C GLY A 210 1.76 41.95 -2.83
N LEU A 211 0.63 42.30 -2.21
CA LEU A 211 0.58 43.19 -1.04
C LEU A 211 1.07 42.50 0.24
N ALA A 212 0.90 41.19 0.32
CA ALA A 212 1.36 40.32 1.39
C ALA A 212 2.75 39.77 1.05
N GLY A 213 3.74 40.06 1.88
CA GLY A 213 5.13 39.58 1.71
C GLY A 213 5.36 38.12 2.14
N ARG A 214 4.43 37.19 1.84
CA ARG A 214 4.62 35.78 2.19
C ARG A 214 5.44 35.06 1.12
N VAL A 215 6.49 34.37 1.56
CA VAL A 215 7.23 33.40 0.76
C VAL A 215 6.56 32.04 0.96
N GLU A 216 5.98 31.48 -0.10
CA GLU A 216 5.44 30.13 -0.06
C GLU A 216 6.56 29.10 -0.14
N GLU A 217 6.58 28.17 0.80
CA GLU A 217 7.48 27.01 0.74
C GLU A 217 6.91 26.01 -0.27
N GLN A 218 7.60 25.84 -1.40
CA GLN A 218 7.20 24.88 -2.43
C GLN A 218 7.65 23.48 -2.06
N ILE A 219 6.73 22.52 -2.14
CA ILE A 219 7.07 21.11 -1.96
C ILE A 219 7.77 20.62 -3.22
N SER A 220 9.01 20.15 -3.08
CA SER A 220 9.81 19.64 -4.19
C SER A 220 9.53 18.15 -4.46
N GLU A 221 8.89 17.83 -5.59
CA GLU A 221 8.69 16.43 -6.04
C GLU A 221 10.01 15.64 -6.13
N PRO A 222 11.11 16.18 -6.71
CA PRO A 222 12.37 15.44 -6.80
C PRO A 222 12.90 14.94 -5.45
N VAL A 223 12.80 15.76 -4.39
CA VAL A 223 13.25 15.40 -3.04
C VAL A 223 12.40 14.27 -2.46
N LEU A 224 11.08 14.32 -2.65
CA LEU A 224 10.17 13.25 -2.22
C LEU A 224 10.43 11.96 -2.99
N ALA A 225 10.69 12.05 -4.29
CA ALA A 225 11.02 10.90 -5.13
C ALA A 225 12.35 10.24 -4.74
N VAL A 226 13.39 11.03 -4.45
CA VAL A 226 14.68 10.53 -3.93
C VAL A 226 14.48 9.83 -2.59
N SER A 227 13.67 10.39 -1.69
CA SER A 227 13.35 9.72 -0.43
C SER A 227 12.57 8.42 -0.66
N ALA A 228 11.69 8.35 -1.66
CA ALA A 228 10.91 7.15 -1.94
C ALA A 228 11.79 6.01 -2.48
N ILE A 229 12.66 6.28 -3.47
CA ILE A 229 13.56 5.25 -4.03
C ILE A 229 14.54 4.71 -2.98
N GLN A 230 15.04 5.56 -2.09
CA GLN A 230 15.86 5.14 -0.94
C GLN A 230 15.11 4.15 -0.03
N ARG A 231 13.81 4.36 0.18
CA ARG A 231 12.99 3.51 1.05
C ARG A 231 12.64 2.19 0.38
N VAL A 232 12.42 2.18 -0.93
CA VAL A 232 12.27 0.95 -1.71
C VAL A 232 13.57 0.14 -1.71
N ALA A 233 14.73 0.80 -1.87
CA ALA A 233 16.03 0.13 -1.80
C ALA A 233 16.32 -0.46 -0.41
N ALA A 234 15.86 0.21 0.65
CA ALA A 234 15.96 -0.26 2.03
C ALA A 234 14.78 -1.14 2.47
N MET A 235 14.08 -1.77 1.52
CA MET A 235 12.99 -2.71 1.81
C MET A 235 13.47 -3.82 2.74
N LYS A 236 12.70 -4.07 3.79
CA LYS A 236 12.99 -5.16 4.74
C LYS A 236 12.45 -6.48 4.19
N ASP A 237 13.33 -7.47 4.14
CA ASP A 237 12.99 -8.87 3.90
C ASP A 237 12.48 -9.50 5.20
N VAL A 238 11.16 -9.63 5.33
CA VAL A 238 10.54 -10.17 6.55
C VAL A 238 10.85 -11.66 6.70
N ASP A 239 10.92 -12.42 5.61
CA ASP A 239 11.26 -13.84 5.65
C ASP A 239 12.70 -14.04 6.14
N GLY A 240 13.63 -13.23 5.62
CA GLY A 240 15.02 -13.19 6.08
C GLY A 240 15.13 -12.81 7.56
N ILE A 241 14.35 -11.83 8.02
CA ILE A 241 14.33 -11.41 9.43
C ILE A 241 13.82 -12.54 10.33
N LEU A 242 12.68 -13.14 10.01
CA LEU A 242 12.07 -14.19 10.84
C LEU A 242 12.89 -15.49 10.83
N SER A 243 13.45 -15.87 9.68
CA SER A 243 14.32 -17.05 9.59
C SER A 243 15.66 -16.87 10.32
N GLY A 244 16.14 -15.63 10.42
CA GLY A 244 17.34 -15.26 11.17
C GLY A 244 17.14 -15.11 12.68
N ASP A 245 15.90 -15.01 13.17
CA ASP A 245 15.56 -14.80 14.58
C ASP A 245 14.48 -15.78 15.06
N ALA A 246 14.93 -16.92 15.58
CA ALA A 246 14.05 -17.98 16.07
C ALA A 246 13.16 -17.55 17.25
N ALA A 247 13.62 -16.61 18.08
CA ALA A 247 12.84 -16.11 19.20
C ALA A 247 11.67 -15.26 18.70
N LEU A 248 11.95 -14.33 17.79
CA LEU A 248 10.92 -13.50 17.14
C LEU A 248 9.93 -14.36 16.34
N LEU A 249 10.41 -15.37 15.59
CA LEU A 249 9.54 -16.28 14.87
C LEU A 249 8.60 -17.03 15.81
N SER A 250 9.10 -17.51 16.95
CA SER A 250 8.28 -18.19 17.96
C SER A 250 7.22 -17.27 18.57
N GLU A 251 7.58 -16.02 18.86
CA GLU A 251 6.68 -14.99 19.38
C GLU A 251 5.55 -14.70 18.37
N VAL A 252 5.90 -14.33 17.13
CA VAL A 252 4.93 -14.03 16.07
C VAL A 252 4.02 -15.23 15.77
N THR A 253 4.57 -16.45 15.81
CA THR A 253 3.78 -17.67 15.61
C THR A 253 2.77 -17.87 16.74
N SER A 254 3.18 -17.65 18.00
CA SER A 254 2.30 -17.76 19.17
C SER A 254 1.18 -16.73 19.13
N ASP A 255 1.51 -15.48 18.82
CA ASP A 255 0.55 -14.38 18.73
C ASP A 255 -0.47 -14.62 17.61
N MET A 256 -0.02 -15.10 16.44
CA MET A 256 -0.92 -15.47 15.35
C MET A 256 -1.85 -16.63 15.76
N ALA A 257 -1.33 -17.60 16.50
CA ALA A 257 -2.13 -18.71 17.02
C ALA A 257 -3.21 -18.21 18.00
N ASP A 258 -2.95 -17.16 18.79
CA ASP A 258 -3.95 -16.53 19.67
C ASP A 258 -5.05 -15.85 18.84
N LEU A 259 -4.67 -15.13 17.78
CA LEU A 259 -5.63 -14.47 16.87
C LEU A 259 -6.54 -15.48 16.15
N VAL A 260 -5.96 -16.59 15.69
CA VAL A 260 -6.69 -17.68 15.02
C VAL A 260 -7.67 -18.36 15.99
N GLU A 261 -7.27 -18.55 17.26
CA GLU A 261 -8.16 -19.05 18.32
C GLU A 261 -9.31 -18.09 18.64
N LEU A 262 -9.04 -16.78 18.69
CA LEU A 262 -10.09 -15.75 18.83
C LEU A 262 -11.10 -15.78 17.67
N ALA A 263 -10.64 -16.15 16.47
CA ALA A 263 -11.49 -16.40 15.31
C ALA A 263 -12.17 -17.79 15.31
N ARG A 264 -12.08 -18.54 16.41
CA ARG A 264 -12.69 -19.87 16.66
C ARG A 264 -12.07 -21.01 15.87
N TYR A 265 -10.85 -20.86 15.40
CA TYR A 265 -10.07 -21.95 14.82
C TYR A 265 -9.23 -22.67 15.89
N ASP A 266 -8.78 -23.89 15.61
CA ASP A 266 -7.98 -24.67 16.57
C ASP A 266 -6.52 -24.18 16.60
N ARG A 267 -6.11 -23.62 17.74
CA ARG A 267 -4.75 -23.16 18.03
C ARG A 267 -3.71 -24.25 17.77
N ASN A 268 -3.92 -25.46 18.30
CA ASN A 268 -2.95 -26.55 18.22
C ASN A 268 -2.84 -27.09 16.80
N GLN A 269 -3.94 -27.12 16.05
CA GLN A 269 -3.94 -27.45 14.64
C GLN A 269 -3.15 -26.43 13.84
N PHE A 270 -3.34 -25.12 14.10
CA PHE A 270 -2.52 -24.06 13.49
C PHE A 270 -1.03 -24.24 13.82
N MET A 271 -0.68 -24.44 15.09
CA MET A 271 0.72 -24.65 15.50
C MET A 271 1.35 -25.87 14.82
N ARG A 272 0.60 -26.98 14.69
CA ARG A 272 1.04 -28.19 13.96
C ARG A 272 1.29 -27.87 12.48
N TRP A 273 0.38 -27.12 11.85
CA TRP A 273 0.52 -26.70 10.46
C TRP A 273 1.76 -25.85 10.23
N VAL A 274 2.05 -24.87 11.10
CA VAL A 274 3.22 -23.98 10.98
C VAL A 274 4.54 -24.77 11.03
N VAL A 275 4.66 -25.77 11.91
CA VAL A 275 5.88 -26.60 12.00
C VAL A 275 5.99 -27.67 10.92
N GLY A 276 5.06 -27.67 9.94
CA GLY A 276 5.05 -28.62 8.83
C GLY A 276 4.58 -30.03 9.20
N ALA A 277 3.89 -30.20 10.33
CA ALA A 277 3.22 -31.46 10.62
C ALA A 277 1.99 -31.58 9.73
N ALA A 278 1.88 -32.67 8.97
CA ALA A 278 0.69 -32.94 8.17
C ALA A 278 -0.56 -32.92 9.08
N PRO A 279 -1.67 -32.29 8.65
CA PRO A 279 -2.92 -32.41 9.39
C PRO A 279 -3.30 -33.88 9.49
N ASN A 280 -3.76 -34.32 10.66
CA ASN A 280 -4.24 -35.70 10.83
C ASN A 280 -5.42 -35.92 9.89
N ALA A 281 -5.44 -37.06 9.20
CA ALA A 281 -6.51 -37.42 8.27
C ALA A 281 -7.91 -37.47 8.90
N ASP A 282 -7.98 -37.50 10.24
CA ASP A 282 -9.22 -37.51 11.02
C ASP A 282 -9.80 -36.10 11.31
N ASP A 283 -9.08 -35.01 10.95
CA ASP A 283 -9.51 -33.62 11.25
C ASP A 283 -10.38 -32.98 10.13
N ILE A 284 -10.76 -33.74 9.08
CA ILE A 284 -11.69 -33.27 8.03
C ILE A 284 -13.11 -33.76 8.32
N GLU A 285 -13.71 -33.29 9.43
CA GLU A 285 -15.16 -33.12 9.46
C GLU A 285 -15.48 -31.67 9.12
N VAL A 286 -15.65 -31.41 7.81
CA VAL A 286 -16.37 -30.22 7.35
C VAL A 286 -17.82 -30.40 7.81
N THR A 287 -18.16 -29.85 8.97
CA THR A 287 -19.56 -29.70 9.35
C THR A 287 -20.17 -28.69 8.37
N GLN A 288 -20.79 -29.21 7.31
CA GLN A 288 -21.72 -28.44 6.50
C GLN A 288 -22.85 -27.99 7.43
N VAL A 289 -22.82 -26.72 7.84
CA VAL A 289 -23.99 -26.08 8.42
C VAL A 289 -24.84 -25.58 7.26
N ALA A 290 -26.02 -26.19 7.14
CA ALA A 290 -27.09 -25.84 6.20
C ALA A 290 -27.68 -24.45 6.47
#